data_AF-A0A7X0H237-F1
#
_entry.id   AF-A0A7X0H237-F1
#
_cell.length_a   1.000
_cell.length_b   1.000
_cell.length_c   1.000
_cell.angle_alpha   90.00
_cell.angle_beta   90.00
_cell.angle_gamma   90.00
#
_symmetry.space_group_name_H-M   'P 1'
#
loop_
_entity.id
_entity.type
_entity.pdbx_description
1 polymer ?
#
loop_
_entity_poly.entity_id
_entity_poly.type
_entity_poly.pdbx_seq_one_letter_code
_entity_poly.pdbx_strand_id
1 'polypeptide(L)'
;MSARRRIGIGVAVAAAVLVGSGVSYEWIARQNAAREFPPPGRLVDIGGRRIHIDCEGSGSPIVILEAGADTSGSALWYPVAQAVSQRTRVCSYDRAGLM
;
A
#
# COMPACT_ATOMS: atom_id res chain seq x y z
N MET A 1 9.20 43.82 -26.07
CA MET A 1 9.48 42.94 -24.90
C MET A 1 10.98 42.84 -24.70
N SER A 2 11.50 43.09 -23.50
CA SER A 2 12.94 43.00 -23.21
C SER A 2 13.44 41.54 -23.25
N ALA A 3 14.69 41.33 -23.66
CA ALA A 3 15.29 40.00 -23.75
C ALA A 3 15.22 39.21 -22.43
N ARG A 4 15.37 39.90 -21.29
CA ARG A 4 15.25 39.32 -19.93
C ARG A 4 13.88 38.69 -19.68
N ARG A 5 12.80 39.32 -20.15
CA ARG A 5 11.43 38.81 -19.99
C ARG A 5 11.19 37.55 -20.83
N ARG A 6 11.78 37.46 -22.02
CA ARG A 6 11.68 36.27 -22.89
C ARG A 6 12.42 35.06 -22.27
N ILE A 7 13.61 35.28 -21.72
CA ILE A 7 14.40 34.25 -21.04
C ILE A 7 13.65 33.72 -19.81
N GLY A 8 13.09 34.61 -18.98
CA GLY A 8 12.33 34.21 -17.78
C GLY A 8 11.11 33.35 -18.11
N ILE A 9 10.36 33.69 -19.18
CA ILE A 9 9.23 32.88 -19.65
C ILE A 9 9.71 31.50 -20.14
N GLY A 10 10.80 31.46 -20.92
CA GLY A 10 11.35 30.19 -21.42
C GLY A 10 11.75 29.23 -20.30
N VAL A 11 12.43 29.76 -19.27
CA VAL A 11 12.83 28.96 -18.08
C VAL A 11 11.59 28.48 -17.32
N ALA A 12 10.59 29.33 -17.11
CA ALA A 12 9.36 28.95 -16.41
C ALA A 12 8.59 27.86 -17.15
N VAL A 13 8.48 27.95 -18.47
CA VAL A 13 7.84 26.92 -19.30
C VAL A 13 8.62 25.61 -19.24
N ALA A 14 9.94 25.65 -19.37
CA ALA A 14 10.77 24.44 -19.27
C ALA A 14 10.63 23.76 -17.90
N ALA A 15 10.63 24.53 -16.81
CA ALA A 15 10.42 24.01 -15.47
C ALA A 15 9.02 23.39 -15.32
N ALA A 16 7.98 24.05 -15.83
CA ALA A 16 6.61 23.54 -15.78
C ALA A 16 6.45 22.22 -16.56
N VAL A 17 7.11 22.10 -17.72
CA VAL A 17 7.11 20.86 -18.53
C VAL A 17 7.79 19.72 -17.77
N LEU A 18 8.97 19.98 -17.17
CA LEU A 18 9.69 18.96 -16.40
C LEU A 18 8.87 18.46 -15.22
N VAL A 19 8.30 19.37 -14.41
CA VAL A 19 7.43 18.99 -13.29
C VAL A 19 6.19 18.25 -13.77
N GLY A 20 5.54 18.74 -14.84
CA GLY A 20 4.36 18.10 -15.42
C GLY A 20 4.63 16.67 -15.90
N SER A 21 5.79 16.43 -16.54
CA SER A 21 6.20 15.09 -16.94
C SER A 21 6.45 14.17 -15.74
N GLY A 22 7.10 14.67 -14.69
CA GLY A 22 7.37 13.89 -13.47
C GLY A 22 6.09 13.51 -12.74
N VAL A 23 5.16 14.45 -12.59
CA VAL A 23 3.83 14.20 -11.98
C VAL A 23 3.05 13.18 -12.79
N SER A 24 3.05 13.31 -14.12
CA SER A 24 2.34 12.38 -15.00
C SER A 24 2.94 10.97 -14.93
N TYR A 25 4.27 10.87 -14.94
CA TYR A 25 4.96 9.60 -14.79
C TYR A 25 4.63 8.93 -13.46
N GLU A 26 4.76 9.65 -12.34
CA GLU A 26 4.48 9.13 -11.01
C GLU A 26 3.03 8.65 -10.89
N TRP A 27 2.08 9.41 -11.45
CA TRP A 27 0.68 9.03 -11.43
C TRP A 27 0.41 7.74 -12.20
N ILE A 28 0.95 7.61 -13.42
CA ILE A 28 0.81 6.39 -14.23
C ILE A 28 1.49 5.21 -13.53
N ALA A 29 2.71 5.40 -13.04
CA ALA A 29 3.48 4.35 -12.38
C ALA A 29 2.76 3.82 -11.12
N ARG A 30 2.22 4.71 -10.28
CA ARG A 30 1.43 4.31 -9.09
C ARG A 30 0.19 3.51 -9.45
N GLN A 31 -0.53 3.92 -10.50
CA GLN A 31 -1.72 3.19 -10.93
C GLN A 31 -1.40 1.81 -11.48
N ASN A 32 -0.33 1.70 -12.26
CA ASN A 32 0.12 0.41 -12.77
C ASN A 32 0.54 -0.51 -11.61
N ALA A 33 1.34 -0.01 -10.68
CA ALA A 33 1.75 -0.77 -9.50
C ALA A 33 0.56 -1.26 -8.66
N ALA A 34 -0.44 -0.40 -8.41
CA ALA A 34 -1.63 -0.78 -7.64
C ALA A 34 -2.50 -1.85 -8.34
N ARG A 35 -2.45 -1.93 -9.67
CA ARG A 35 -3.16 -2.95 -10.46
C ARG A 35 -2.40 -4.27 -10.52
N GLU A 36 -1.09 -4.20 -10.68
CA GLU A 36 -0.23 -5.37 -10.82
C GLU A 36 0.02 -6.05 -9.47
N PHE A 37 0.06 -5.27 -8.39
CA PHE A 37 0.31 -5.74 -7.03
C PHE A 37 -0.81 -5.25 -6.08
N PRO A 38 -2.02 -5.82 -6.18
CA PRO A 38 -3.08 -5.49 -5.24
C PRO A 38 -2.65 -5.85 -3.81
N PRO A 39 -2.98 -5.03 -2.80
CA PRO A 39 -2.67 -5.35 -1.41
C PRO A 39 -3.36 -6.67 -1.02
N PRO A 40 -2.67 -7.57 -0.30
CA PRO A 40 -3.26 -8.81 0.16
C PRO A 40 -4.34 -8.54 1.22
N GLY A 41 -5.18 -9.53 1.47
CA GLY A 41 -6.26 -9.44 2.44
C GLY A 41 -7.43 -8.53 2.01
N ARG A 42 -8.17 -8.05 3.00
CA ARG A 42 -9.36 -7.21 2.82
C ARG A 42 -9.65 -6.38 4.06
N LEU A 43 -10.43 -5.31 3.87
CA LEU A 43 -11.01 -4.55 4.96
C LEU A 43 -12.35 -5.17 5.40
N VAL A 44 -12.52 -5.38 6.70
CA VAL A 44 -13.75 -5.87 7.32
C VAL A 44 -14.32 -4.78 8.23
N ASP A 45 -15.62 -4.51 8.09
CA ASP A 45 -16.33 -3.61 9.00
C ASP A 45 -16.60 -4.29 10.35
N ILE A 46 -16.26 -3.58 11.43
CA ILE A 46 -16.44 -4.01 12.82
C ILE A 46 -17.07 -2.84 13.58
N GLY A 47 -18.37 -2.63 13.34
CA GLY A 47 -19.16 -1.60 14.00
C GLY A 47 -18.81 -0.19 13.51
N GLY A 48 -18.72 -0.01 12.19
CA GLY A 48 -18.41 1.28 11.55
C GLY A 48 -16.93 1.61 11.48
N ARG A 49 -16.06 0.68 11.89
CA ARG A 49 -14.60 0.78 11.75
C ARG A 49 -14.13 -0.31 10.80
N ARG A 50 -13.20 0.00 9.92
CA ARG A 50 -12.62 -0.98 9.01
C ARG A 50 -11.27 -1.46 9.55
N ILE A 51 -11.12 -2.77 9.70
CA ILE A 51 -9.85 -3.42 10.06
C ILE A 51 -9.35 -4.24 8.87
N HIS A 52 -8.06 -4.16 8.58
CA HIS A 52 -7.42 -5.03 7.60
C HIS A 52 -7.19 -6.42 8.20
N ILE A 53 -7.56 -7.43 7.42
CA ILE A 53 -7.29 -8.84 7.72
C ILE A 53 -6.83 -9.53 6.44
N ASP A 54 -5.77 -10.31 6.55
CA ASP A 54 -5.32 -11.22 5.50
C ASP A 54 -5.44 -12.67 5.99
N CYS A 55 -5.96 -13.54 5.14
CA CYS A 55 -6.21 -14.94 5.49
C CYS A 55 -5.77 -15.85 4.36
N GLU A 56 -4.96 -16.83 4.71
CA GLU A 56 -4.45 -17.85 3.80
C GLU A 56 -4.84 -19.26 4.25
N GLY A 57 -4.81 -20.21 3.32
CA GLY A 57 -5.12 -21.61 3.61
C GLY A 57 -6.60 -21.87 3.91
N SER A 58 -6.87 -23.10 4.32
CA SER A 58 -8.23 -23.59 4.59
C SER A 58 -8.21 -24.70 5.65
N GLY A 59 -9.36 -25.00 6.24
CA GLY A 59 -9.49 -26.07 7.25
C GLY A 59 -9.61 -25.55 8.69
N SER A 60 -9.39 -26.45 9.63
CA SER A 60 -9.53 -26.24 11.07
C SER A 60 -8.35 -26.90 11.80
N PRO A 61 -7.82 -26.31 12.88
CA PRO A 61 -8.27 -25.08 13.54
C PRO A 61 -7.80 -23.81 12.81
N ILE A 62 -8.54 -22.71 12.97
CA ILE A 62 -8.08 -21.40 12.49
C ILE A 62 -7.01 -20.86 13.44
N VAL A 63 -5.87 -20.45 12.90
CA VAL A 63 -4.81 -19.75 13.64
C VAL A 63 -4.94 -18.24 13.41
N ILE A 64 -4.94 -17.44 14.48
CA ILE A 64 -4.97 -15.98 14.39
C ILE A 64 -3.63 -15.43 14.86
N LEU A 65 -3.01 -14.59 14.04
CA LEU A 65 -1.73 -13.95 14.30
C LEU A 65 -1.97 -12.46 14.58
N GLU A 66 -1.66 -12.04 15.80
CA GLU A 66 -1.75 -10.65 16.23
C GLU A 66 -0.35 -10.06 16.33
N ALA A 67 -0.15 -8.89 15.70
CA ALA A 67 1.10 -8.13 15.84
C ALA A 67 1.14 -7.38 17.19
N GLY A 68 2.36 -7.19 17.70
CA GLY A 68 2.61 -6.34 18.85
C GLY A 68 2.63 -4.86 18.47
N ALA A 69 3.41 -4.06 19.21
CA ALA A 69 3.64 -2.65 18.88
C ALA A 69 4.91 -2.50 18.02
N ASP A 70 4.82 -2.92 16.75
CA ASP A 70 5.89 -2.75 15.75
C ASP A 70 5.43 -1.87 14.58
N THR A 71 6.37 -1.47 13.71
CA THR A 71 6.10 -0.61 12.55
C THR A 71 5.55 -1.34 11.34
N SER A 72 5.59 -2.68 11.36
CA SER A 72 5.20 -3.55 10.25
C SER A 72 3.77 -4.06 10.38
N GLY A 73 3.15 -3.96 11.56
CA GLY A 73 1.81 -4.45 11.85
C GLY A 73 1.66 -5.92 11.48
N SER A 74 0.50 -6.33 10.96
CA SER A 74 0.22 -7.72 10.59
C SER A 74 1.20 -8.31 9.56
N ALA A 75 1.88 -7.48 8.78
CA ALA A 75 2.84 -7.93 7.76
C ALA A 75 4.07 -8.62 8.36
N LEU A 76 4.40 -8.41 9.65
CA LEU A 76 5.51 -9.14 10.29
C LEU A 76 5.32 -10.65 10.23
N TRP A 77 4.07 -11.10 10.17
CA TRP A 77 3.70 -12.49 10.23
C TRP A 77 3.74 -13.19 8.88
N TYR A 78 4.00 -12.49 7.77
CA TYR A 78 3.93 -13.06 6.42
C TYR A 78 4.68 -14.40 6.26
N PRO A 79 5.94 -14.56 6.71
CA PRO A 79 6.64 -15.84 6.59
C PRO A 79 5.99 -16.97 7.40
N VAL A 80 5.41 -16.64 8.56
CA VAL A 80 4.74 -17.60 9.44
C VAL A 80 3.38 -17.98 8.86
N ALA A 81 2.61 -17.01 8.37
CA ALA A 81 1.35 -17.23 7.69
C ALA A 81 1.52 -18.18 6.50
N GLN A 82 2.50 -17.95 5.63
CA GLN A 82 2.78 -18.86 4.50
C GLN A 82 3.13 -20.29 4.92
N ALA A 83 3.84 -20.48 6.03
CA ALA A 83 4.19 -21.81 6.51
C ALA A 83 2.98 -22.52 7.17
N VAL A 84 2.14 -21.78 7.89
CA VAL A 84 0.96 -22.31 8.56
C VAL A 84 -0.18 -22.59 7.57
N SER A 85 -0.31 -21.77 6.52
CA SER A 85 -1.37 -21.89 5.51
C SER A 85 -1.35 -23.20 4.73
N GLN A 86 -0.19 -23.87 4.70
CA GLN A 86 -0.02 -25.22 4.13
C GLN A 86 -0.71 -26.32 4.94
N ARG A 87 -1.02 -26.06 6.22
CA ARG A 87 -1.62 -27.06 7.13
C ARG A 87 -3.04 -26.74 7.55
N THR A 88 -3.35 -25.46 7.73
CA THR A 88 -4.67 -25.02 8.17
C THR A 88 -4.92 -23.57 7.74
N ARG A 89 -6.13 -23.06 8.01
CA ARG A 89 -6.45 -21.66 7.82
C ARG A 89 -5.70 -20.80 8.83
N VAL A 90 -5.02 -19.75 8.36
CA VAL A 90 -4.35 -18.76 9.20
C VAL A 90 -4.75 -17.36 8.76
N CYS A 91 -4.94 -16.45 9.72
CA CYS A 91 -5.21 -15.06 9.43
C CYS A 91 -4.32 -14.15 10.27
N SER A 92 -3.84 -13.05 9.69
CA SER A 92 -3.21 -11.93 10.39
C SER A 92 -4.06 -10.68 10.23
N TYR A 93 -4.07 -9.80 11.23
CA TYR A 93 -4.89 -8.59 11.21
C TYR A 93 -4.18 -7.39 11.85
N ASP A 94 -4.49 -6.19 11.38
CA ASP A 94 -3.94 -4.95 11.94
C ASP A 94 -4.78 -4.46 13.11
N ARG A 95 -4.13 -4.20 14.24
CA ARG A 95 -4.80 -3.64 15.41
C ARG A 95 -5.22 -2.20 15.15
N ALA A 96 -6.42 -1.84 15.58
CA ALA A 96 -6.89 -0.46 15.52
C ALA A 96 -5.93 0.48 16.30
N GLY A 97 -5.51 1.57 15.65
CA GLY A 97 -4.59 2.56 16.25
C GLY A 97 -3.11 2.18 16.16
N LEU A 98 -2.77 1.04 15.57
CA LEU A 98 -1.41 0.65 15.20
C LEU A 98 -1.35 0.46 13.68
N MET A 99 -1.59 1.57 12.97
CA MET A 99 -1.13 1.99 11.64
C MET A 99 -1.85 3.30 11.32
#